data_AF-A0A0N4WGE7-F1
#
_entry.id   AF-A0A0N4WGE7-F1
#
_cell.length_a   1.000
_cell.length_b   1.000
_cell.length_c   1.000
_cell.angle_alpha   90.00
_cell.angle_beta   90.00
_cell.angle_gamma   90.00
#
_symmetry.space_group_name_H-M   'P 1'
#
loop_
_entity.id
_entity.type
_entity.pdbx_description
1 polymer ?
#
loop_
_entity_poly.entity_id
_entity_poly.type
_entity_poly.pdbx_seq_one_letter_code
_entity_poly.pdbx_strand_id
1 'polypeptide(L)'
;MTDLFKKPGGIGWFVAALFLADDMAGGGLVTLPTAMVRTDFYIGFVIFLLLWAVTMYAAYALGQSWNILVNTWSTYRVHCRKPYASIGYRAMGPKVRKLVSLNNDITQFGITVIYLLLAAKNIHDMVKTFTDTEFSYCFVILILAACLLPVTYLKSPEDFWIAVMIAMFTTAAGVALVILGIALDFGLCSGYTGVPPLRVKNFFVCLGTVIFACGGHAAFPTIQHDMKNPRDYSKSVFTAFILLLLLYSPIGILGYLTYHDSIRDSILPSIQTEWMRQASNVLITMHCILTITIVINPLNQDLEDLFHCPHHFGWQRVLLRTGTMLAVVFVGESIPSFGPILDLIG
;
A
#
# COMPACT_ATOMS: atom_id res chain seq x y z
N MET A 1 16.38 37.47 -0.79
CA MET A 1 15.56 36.70 0.16
C MET A 1 15.50 35.26 -0.33
N THR A 2 16.31 34.37 0.24
CA THR A 2 16.17 32.93 0.03
C THR A 2 14.78 32.52 0.49
N ASP A 3 14.05 31.83 -0.38
CA ASP A 3 12.72 31.29 -0.09
C ASP A 3 12.87 30.31 1.09
N LEU A 4 12.59 30.77 2.31
CA LEU A 4 12.80 30.09 3.61
C LEU A 4 12.10 28.71 3.73
N PHE A 5 11.39 28.31 2.67
CA PHE A 5 10.61 27.09 2.54
C PHE A 5 11.27 26.04 1.64
N LYS A 6 12.28 26.41 0.86
CA LYS A 6 12.89 25.48 -0.10
C LYS A 6 14.00 24.66 0.56
N LYS A 7 13.84 23.34 0.57
CA LYS A 7 14.90 22.40 0.97
C LYS A 7 15.78 22.09 -0.24
N PRO A 8 17.06 22.54 -0.28
CA PRO A 8 17.90 22.42 -1.47
C PRO A 8 18.15 20.97 -1.94
N GLY A 9 18.00 19.97 -1.06
CA GLY A 9 18.07 18.54 -1.37
C GLY A 9 16.74 17.77 -1.29
N GLY A 10 15.59 18.45 -1.15
CA GLY A 10 14.30 17.77 -1.07
C GLY A 10 13.83 17.18 -2.40
N ILE A 11 12.88 16.26 -2.36
CA ILE A 11 12.33 15.61 -3.56
C ILE A 11 11.46 16.57 -4.39
N GLY A 12 11.54 16.49 -5.72
CA GLY A 12 10.70 17.29 -6.61
C GLY A 12 9.23 16.87 -6.54
N TRP A 13 8.30 17.77 -6.89
CA TRP A 13 6.86 17.48 -6.81
C TRP A 13 6.43 16.28 -7.66
N PHE A 14 7.03 16.08 -8.83
CA PHE A 14 6.71 14.94 -9.68
C PHE A 14 7.20 13.64 -9.06
N VAL A 15 8.42 13.61 -8.52
CA VAL A 15 8.94 12.45 -7.78
C VAL A 15 8.08 12.16 -6.55
N ALA A 16 7.66 13.19 -5.81
CA ALA A 16 6.71 13.00 -4.71
C ALA A 16 5.37 12.42 -5.18
N ALA A 17 4.87 12.79 -6.37
CA ALA A 17 3.67 12.17 -6.95
C ALA A 17 3.86 10.68 -7.18
N LEU A 18 5.04 10.29 -7.65
CA LEU A 18 5.40 8.89 -7.87
C LEU A 18 5.52 8.12 -6.55
N PHE A 19 6.06 8.73 -5.49
CA PHE A 19 6.08 8.14 -4.14
C PHE A 19 4.67 7.95 -3.57
N LEU A 20 3.79 8.94 -3.73
CA LEU A 20 2.39 8.82 -3.33
C LEU A 20 1.68 7.70 -4.12
N ALA A 21 1.96 7.60 -5.42
CA ALA A 21 1.39 6.57 -6.26
C ALA A 21 1.90 5.17 -5.89
N ASP A 22 3.19 5.02 -5.59
CA ASP A 22 3.80 3.76 -5.15
C ASP A 22 3.27 3.29 -3.79
N ASP A 23 3.10 4.21 -2.84
CA ASP A 23 2.58 3.92 -1.49
C ASP A 23 1.13 3.38 -1.53
N MET A 24 0.30 3.92 -2.43
CA MET A 24 -1.06 3.46 -2.66
C MET A 24 -1.14 2.21 -3.58
N ALA A 25 -0.14 2.02 -4.44
CA ALA A 25 -0.07 0.87 -5.33
C ALA A 25 0.20 -0.41 -4.54
N GLY A 26 -0.32 -1.55 -5.03
CA GLY A 26 -0.04 -2.86 -4.45
C GLY A 26 -1.27 -3.75 -4.37
N GLY A 27 -1.63 -4.19 -3.16
CA GLY A 27 -2.68 -5.19 -2.92
C GLY A 27 -4.05 -4.74 -3.43
N GLY A 28 -4.41 -3.47 -3.22
CA GLY A 28 -5.69 -2.94 -3.65
C GLY A 28 -5.93 -2.97 -5.16
N LEU A 29 -4.85 -2.86 -5.96
CA LEU A 29 -4.94 -2.97 -7.42
C LEU A 29 -5.36 -4.37 -7.86
N VAL A 30 -4.74 -5.41 -7.27
CA VAL A 30 -5.00 -6.80 -7.67
C VAL A 30 -6.32 -7.35 -7.12
N THR A 31 -6.90 -6.70 -6.11
CA THR A 31 -8.18 -7.08 -5.49
C THR A 31 -9.37 -6.25 -5.97
N LEU A 32 -9.15 -5.15 -6.67
CA LEU A 32 -10.24 -4.28 -7.11
C LEU A 32 -11.31 -5.02 -7.96
N PRO A 33 -10.95 -5.93 -8.90
CA PRO A 33 -11.95 -6.75 -9.60
C PRO A 33 -12.75 -7.64 -8.65
N THR A 34 -12.08 -8.24 -7.66
CA THR A 34 -12.72 -9.03 -6.60
C THR A 34 -13.77 -8.22 -5.84
N ALA A 35 -13.47 -6.95 -5.54
CA ALA A 35 -14.42 -6.05 -4.88
C ALA A 35 -15.68 -5.86 -5.73
N MET A 36 -15.51 -5.61 -7.04
CA MET A 36 -16.63 -5.43 -7.98
C MET A 36 -17.47 -6.70 -8.13
N VAL A 37 -16.84 -7.87 -8.19
CA VAL A 37 -17.54 -9.17 -8.23
C VAL A 37 -18.43 -9.37 -7.02
N ARG A 38 -18.02 -8.92 -5.83
CA ARG A 38 -18.77 -9.13 -4.58
C ARG A 38 -20.08 -8.33 -4.51
N THR A 39 -20.15 -7.15 -5.15
CA THR A 39 -21.27 -6.21 -5.02
C THR A 39 -22.08 -5.95 -6.29
N ASP A 40 -21.80 -6.67 -7.38
CA ASP A 40 -22.15 -6.26 -8.76
C ASP A 40 -21.28 -5.10 -9.28
N PHE A 41 -21.04 -5.10 -10.59
CA PHE A 41 -20.19 -4.15 -11.29
C PHE A 41 -20.59 -2.70 -11.04
N TYR A 42 -21.86 -2.35 -11.25
CA TYR A 42 -22.27 -0.94 -11.24
C TYR A 42 -22.18 -0.36 -9.83
N ILE A 43 -22.61 -1.12 -8.83
CA ILE A 43 -22.55 -0.72 -7.43
C ILE A 43 -21.09 -0.62 -6.99
N GLY A 44 -20.28 -1.64 -7.26
CA GLY A 44 -18.86 -1.65 -6.90
C GLY A 44 -18.08 -0.50 -7.56
N PHE A 45 -18.34 -0.21 -8.84
CA PHE A 45 -17.69 0.87 -9.57
C PHE A 45 -18.10 2.26 -9.06
N VAL A 46 -19.37 2.46 -8.70
CA VAL A 46 -19.82 3.71 -8.06
C VAL A 46 -19.17 3.89 -6.70
N ILE A 47 -19.10 2.85 -5.86
CA ILE A 47 -18.39 2.88 -4.58
C ILE A 47 -16.92 3.25 -4.79
N PHE A 48 -16.25 2.62 -5.77
CA PHE A 48 -14.89 2.93 -6.15
C PHE A 48 -14.69 4.41 -6.50
N LEU A 49 -15.47 4.96 -7.43
CA LEU A 49 -15.33 6.36 -7.83
C LEU A 49 -15.62 7.35 -6.68
N LEU A 50 -16.64 7.07 -5.87
CA LEU A 50 -16.99 7.92 -4.73
C LEU A 50 -15.88 7.92 -3.68
N LEU A 51 -15.41 6.75 -3.28
CA LEU A 51 -14.32 6.63 -2.31
C LEU A 51 -13.03 7.23 -2.86
N TRP A 52 -12.71 7.02 -4.13
CA TRP A 52 -11.55 7.63 -4.79
C TRP A 52 -11.57 9.16 -4.67
N ALA A 53 -12.71 9.78 -4.97
CA ALA A 53 -12.89 11.23 -4.86
C ALA A 53 -12.76 11.73 -3.41
N VAL A 54 -13.37 11.01 -2.46
CA VAL A 54 -13.29 11.35 -1.02
C VAL A 54 -11.85 11.24 -0.51
N THR A 55 -11.15 10.16 -0.85
CA THR A 55 -9.75 9.95 -0.41
C THR A 55 -8.78 10.93 -1.05
N MET A 56 -9.01 11.30 -2.32
CA MET A 56 -8.22 12.33 -3.01
C MET A 56 -8.40 13.69 -2.33
N TYR A 57 -9.64 14.05 -1.99
CA TYR A 57 -9.93 15.28 -1.24
C TYR A 57 -9.29 15.26 0.16
N ALA A 58 -9.39 14.12 0.88
CA ALA A 58 -8.76 13.97 2.18
C ALA A 58 -7.23 14.12 2.10
N ALA A 59 -6.59 13.56 1.07
CA ALA A 59 -5.16 13.71 0.82
C ALA A 59 -4.77 15.18 0.56
N TYR A 60 -5.56 15.89 -0.25
CA TYR A 60 -5.39 17.32 -0.49
C TYR A 60 -5.53 18.14 0.80
N ALA A 61 -6.59 17.91 1.58
CA ALA A 61 -6.87 18.62 2.83
C ALA A 61 -5.78 18.38 3.88
N LEU A 62 -5.29 17.14 3.96
CA LEU A 62 -4.16 16.77 4.81
C LEU A 62 -2.90 17.56 4.42
N GLY A 63 -2.66 17.70 3.11
CA GLY A 63 -1.53 18.47 2.60
C GLY A 63 -1.60 19.97 2.86
N GLN A 64 -2.80 20.56 2.76
CA GLN A 64 -3.03 21.94 3.15
C GLN A 64 -2.80 22.14 4.66
N SER A 65 -3.23 21.18 5.47
CA SER A 65 -3.03 21.21 6.92
C SER A 65 -1.53 21.21 7.27
N TRP A 66 -0.71 20.41 6.59
CA TRP A 66 0.73 20.46 6.77
C TRP A 66 1.36 21.78 6.33
N ASN A 67 0.90 22.34 5.20
CA ASN A 67 1.39 23.64 4.72
C ASN A 67 1.10 24.78 5.73
N ILE A 68 -0.07 24.77 6.38
CA ILE A 68 -0.37 25.69 7.48
C ILE A 68 0.69 25.57 8.57
N LEU A 69 1.00 24.35 9.01
CA LEU A 69 1.99 24.11 10.06
C LEU A 69 3.38 24.65 9.72
N VAL A 70 3.87 24.36 8.52
CA VAL A 70 5.21 24.79 8.06
C VAL A 70 5.27 26.32 7.90
N ASN A 71 4.18 26.94 7.46
CA ASN A 71 4.08 28.40 7.36
C ASN A 71 4.05 29.06 8.74
N THR A 72 3.28 28.52 9.69
CA THR A 72 3.05 29.13 11.01
C THR A 72 4.21 28.89 12.00
N TRP A 73 4.80 27.68 12.04
CA TRP A 73 5.83 27.33 13.02
C TRP A 73 7.16 26.94 12.36
N SER A 74 8.22 27.71 12.65
CA SER A 74 9.56 27.48 12.10
C SER A 74 10.17 26.12 12.47
N THR A 75 9.82 25.57 13.63
CA THR A 75 10.31 24.24 14.09
C THR A 75 10.02 23.12 13.08
N TYR A 76 8.89 23.19 12.35
CA TYR A 76 8.52 22.14 11.39
C TYR A 76 9.21 22.27 10.03
N ARG A 77 9.95 23.37 9.78
CA ARG A 77 10.65 23.59 8.50
C ARG A 77 11.91 22.74 8.35
N VAL A 78 12.53 22.38 9.47
CA VAL A 78 13.82 21.67 9.48
C VAL A 78 13.59 20.16 9.57
N HIS A 79 13.03 19.68 10.67
CA HIS A 79 12.86 18.25 10.90
C HIS A 79 11.56 17.98 11.68
N CYS A 80 10.77 17.01 11.20
CA CYS A 80 9.60 16.49 11.91
C CYS A 80 9.39 15.04 11.51
N ARG A 81 9.62 14.13 12.47
CA ARG A 81 9.50 12.69 12.24
C ARG A 81 8.05 12.20 12.13
N LYS A 82 7.11 12.90 12.78
CA LYS A 82 5.68 12.55 12.79
C LYS A 82 4.82 13.70 12.27
N PRO A 83 4.86 14.05 10.97
CA PRO A 83 4.14 15.19 10.45
C PRO A 83 2.62 15.06 10.62
N TYR A 84 2.06 13.86 10.38
CA TYR A 84 0.62 13.62 10.56
C TYR A 84 0.17 13.82 12.02
N ALA A 85 0.85 13.18 12.97
CA ALA A 85 0.54 13.38 14.39
C ALA A 85 0.74 14.85 14.84
N SER A 86 1.69 15.57 14.23
CA SER A 86 1.92 17.00 14.49
C SER A 86 0.76 17.87 14.01
N ILE A 87 0.11 17.53 12.89
CA ILE A 87 -1.12 18.19 12.43
C ILE A 87 -2.20 18.02 13.50
N GLY A 88 -2.46 16.78 13.93
CA GLY A 88 -3.44 16.49 14.98
C GLY A 88 -3.13 17.21 16.30
N TYR A 89 -1.85 17.29 16.67
CA TYR A 89 -1.39 18.03 17.85
C TYR A 89 -1.73 19.52 17.80
N ARG A 90 -1.43 20.18 16.68
CA ARG A 90 -1.66 21.61 16.54
C ARG A 90 -3.14 21.95 16.37
N ALA A 91 -3.93 21.05 15.80
CA ALA A 91 -5.37 21.24 15.63
C ALA A 91 -6.15 21.06 16.95
N MET A 92 -5.86 20.00 17.72
CA MET A 92 -6.72 19.56 18.84
C MET A 92 -5.96 19.11 20.09
N GLY A 93 -4.64 19.33 20.14
CA GLY A 93 -3.82 19.09 21.32
C GLY A 93 -3.27 17.65 21.47
N PRO A 94 -2.68 17.33 22.64
CA PRO A 94 -1.88 16.12 22.83
C PRO A 94 -2.67 14.80 22.77
N LYS A 95 -3.98 14.82 23.09
CA LYS A 95 -4.82 13.62 23.00
C LYS A 95 -4.98 13.16 21.56
N VAL A 96 -5.29 14.09 20.65
CA VAL A 96 -5.44 13.81 19.22
C VAL A 96 -4.11 13.43 18.58
N ARG A 97 -2.99 14.04 19.01
CA ARG A 97 -1.65 13.59 18.61
C ARG A 97 -1.44 12.10 18.83
N LYS A 98 -1.81 11.59 20.02
CA LYS A 98 -1.66 10.17 20.36
C LYS A 98 -2.60 9.29 19.53
N LEU A 99 -3.85 9.72 19.34
CA LEU A 99 -4.83 8.99 18.54
C LEU A 99 -4.36 8.84 17.08
N VAL A 100 -3.85 9.92 16.47
CA VAL A 100 -3.32 9.88 15.10
C VAL A 100 -2.09 8.98 15.00
N SER A 101 -1.17 9.04 15.96
CA SER A 101 0.01 8.15 16.00
C SER A 101 -0.44 6.69 16.07
N LEU A 102 -1.34 6.35 17.01
CA LEU A 102 -1.84 4.99 17.19
C LEU A 102 -2.57 4.48 15.94
N ASN A 103 -3.39 5.31 15.32
CA ASN A 103 -4.08 4.94 14.08
C ASN A 103 -3.07 4.64 12.96
N ASN A 104 -2.08 5.52 12.78
CA ASN A 104 -1.03 5.29 11.77
C ASN A 104 -0.23 4.02 12.07
N ASP A 105 0.12 3.76 13.33
CA ASP A 105 0.84 2.55 13.73
C ASP A 105 0.02 1.28 13.42
N ILE A 106 -1.27 1.27 13.74
CA ILE A 106 -2.20 0.17 13.42
C ILE A 106 -2.28 -0.03 11.89
N THR A 107 -2.44 1.06 11.13
CA THR A 107 -2.51 1.01 9.66
C THR A 107 -1.22 0.46 9.06
N GLN A 108 -0.05 0.96 9.47
CA GLN A 108 1.24 0.50 8.96
C GLN A 108 1.52 -0.98 9.33
N PHE A 109 1.14 -1.38 10.55
CA PHE A 109 1.19 -2.78 10.96
C PHE A 109 0.30 -3.67 10.07
N GLY A 110 -0.95 -3.27 9.87
CA GLY A 110 -1.91 -3.99 9.02
C GLY A 110 -1.45 -4.13 7.58
N ILE A 111 -0.97 -3.04 6.96
CA ILE A 111 -0.42 -3.04 5.60
C ILE A 111 0.78 -3.99 5.51
N THR A 112 1.65 -4.01 6.52
CA THR A 112 2.79 -4.93 6.57
C THR A 112 2.34 -6.40 6.59
N VAL A 113 1.31 -6.74 7.37
CA VAL A 113 0.72 -8.10 7.38
C VAL A 113 0.13 -8.44 6.00
N ILE A 114 -0.61 -7.52 5.39
CA ILE A 114 -1.25 -7.72 4.09
C ILE A 114 -0.22 -7.97 2.99
N TYR A 115 0.83 -7.17 2.92
CA TYR A 115 1.88 -7.36 1.92
C TYR A 115 2.68 -8.63 2.17
N LEU A 116 2.92 -9.02 3.43
CA LEU A 116 3.57 -10.29 3.74
C LEU A 116 2.73 -11.46 3.23
N LEU A 117 1.41 -11.45 3.47
CA LEU A 117 0.50 -12.50 3.02
C LEU A 117 0.37 -12.54 1.49
N LEU A 118 0.25 -11.37 0.84
CA LEU A 118 0.16 -11.30 -0.62
C LEU A 118 1.43 -11.83 -1.28
N ALA A 119 2.60 -11.38 -0.83
CA ALA A 119 3.87 -11.84 -1.35
C ALA A 119 4.09 -13.34 -1.09
N ALA A 120 3.74 -13.84 0.10
CA ALA A 120 3.83 -15.26 0.40
C ALA A 120 2.86 -16.10 -0.46
N LYS A 121 1.65 -15.60 -0.73
CA LYS A 121 0.64 -16.30 -1.54
C LYS A 121 1.10 -16.41 -2.99
N ASN A 122 1.61 -15.30 -3.50
CA ASN A 122 2.20 -15.22 -4.82
C ASN A 122 3.38 -16.19 -5.00
N ILE A 123 4.30 -16.25 -4.03
CA ILE A 123 5.44 -17.19 -4.02
C ILE A 123 4.94 -18.64 -3.93
N HIS A 124 3.97 -18.92 -3.05
CA HIS A 124 3.37 -20.24 -2.90
C HIS A 124 2.77 -20.75 -4.22
N ASP A 125 1.96 -19.92 -4.88
CA ASP A 125 1.31 -20.27 -6.14
C ASP A 125 2.34 -20.48 -7.27
N MET A 126 3.42 -19.70 -7.26
CA MET A 126 4.55 -19.87 -8.18
C MET A 126 5.32 -21.19 -7.94
N VAL A 127 5.66 -21.50 -6.68
CA VAL A 127 6.33 -22.76 -6.32
C VAL A 127 5.48 -23.96 -6.74
N LYS A 128 4.17 -23.91 -6.45
CA LYS A 128 3.22 -24.95 -6.86
C LYS A 128 3.23 -25.14 -8.38
N THR A 129 3.30 -24.06 -9.14
CA THR A 129 3.27 -24.11 -10.61
C THR A 129 4.56 -24.69 -11.22
N PHE A 130 5.75 -24.38 -10.67
CA PHE A 130 7.02 -24.80 -11.28
C PHE A 130 7.58 -26.13 -10.76
N THR A 131 7.20 -26.53 -9.54
CA THR A 131 7.81 -27.70 -8.88
C THR A 131 6.83 -28.85 -8.65
N ASP A 132 5.54 -28.66 -8.98
CA ASP A 132 4.44 -29.59 -8.68
C ASP A 132 4.42 -30.09 -7.22
N THR A 133 5.10 -29.37 -6.31
CA THR A 133 5.28 -29.75 -4.92
C THR A 133 4.34 -28.92 -4.04
N GLU A 134 3.59 -29.60 -3.15
CA GLU A 134 2.74 -28.93 -2.18
C GLU A 134 3.58 -28.42 -1.00
N PHE A 135 4.14 -27.22 -1.17
CA PHE A 135 4.81 -26.51 -0.09
C PHE A 135 3.77 -25.69 0.71
N SER A 136 3.75 -25.81 2.03
CA SER A 136 2.69 -25.17 2.83
C SER A 136 2.83 -23.63 2.85
N TYR A 137 1.71 -22.95 2.63
CA TYR A 137 1.61 -21.49 2.61
C TYR A 137 2.17 -20.83 3.89
N CYS A 138 1.90 -21.40 5.07
CA CYS A 138 2.45 -20.93 6.35
C CYS A 138 3.98 -20.93 6.38
N PHE A 139 4.62 -21.98 5.85
CA PHE A 139 6.08 -22.00 5.78
C PHE A 139 6.64 -20.92 4.86
N VAL A 140 5.94 -20.56 3.78
CA VAL A 140 6.34 -19.44 2.92
C VAL A 140 6.30 -18.12 3.67
N ILE A 141 5.26 -17.88 4.48
CA ILE A 141 5.15 -16.69 5.34
C ILE A 141 6.36 -16.59 6.27
N LEU A 142 6.70 -17.69 6.97
CA LEU A 142 7.84 -17.74 7.89
C LEU A 142 9.18 -17.48 7.19
N ILE A 143 9.42 -18.13 6.05
CA ILE A 143 10.65 -17.96 5.27
C ILE A 143 10.77 -16.51 4.79
N LEU A 144 9.69 -15.95 4.23
CA LEU A 144 9.69 -14.59 3.72
C LEU A 144 9.95 -13.57 4.84
N ALA A 145 9.27 -13.72 5.98
CA ALA A 145 9.50 -12.85 7.14
C ALA A 145 10.94 -12.95 7.66
N ALA A 146 11.52 -14.15 7.71
CA ALA A 146 12.91 -14.35 8.11
C ALA A 146 13.89 -13.69 7.14
N CYS A 147 13.62 -13.73 5.83
CA CYS A 147 14.41 -13.03 4.81
C CYS A 147 14.30 -11.50 4.90
N LEU A 148 13.11 -10.97 5.23
CA LEU A 148 12.86 -9.54 5.34
C LEU A 148 13.41 -8.94 6.64
N LEU A 149 13.44 -9.72 7.73
CA LEU A 149 13.82 -9.26 9.06
C LEU A 149 15.18 -8.51 9.10
N PRO A 150 16.29 -9.01 8.50
CA PRO A 150 17.55 -8.28 8.44
C PRO A 150 17.43 -6.90 7.78
N VAL A 151 16.62 -6.82 6.71
CA VAL A 151 16.38 -5.57 5.98
C VAL A 151 15.64 -4.57 6.86
N THR A 152 14.72 -5.06 7.70
CA THR A 152 14.02 -4.19 8.66
C THR A 152 14.94 -3.59 9.72
N TYR A 153 16.18 -4.03 9.93
CA TYR A 153 17.08 -3.40 10.90
C TYR A 153 17.75 -2.11 10.40
N LEU A 154 17.67 -1.87 9.09
CA LEU A 154 18.26 -0.70 8.43
C LEU A 154 17.50 0.59 8.80
N LYS A 155 18.22 1.72 8.83
CA LYS A 155 17.82 2.89 9.62
C LYS A 155 16.77 3.79 8.98
N SER A 156 16.79 3.99 7.66
CA SER A 156 15.98 5.04 7.05
C SER A 156 15.61 4.78 5.58
N PRO A 157 14.40 5.17 5.15
CA PRO A 157 14.00 5.26 3.74
C PRO A 157 14.78 6.25 2.90
N GLU A 158 15.51 7.17 3.52
CA GLU A 158 16.44 8.07 2.81
C GLU A 158 17.49 7.28 2.01
N ASP A 159 17.88 6.10 2.50
CA ASP A 159 18.80 5.19 1.81
C ASP A 159 18.08 4.24 0.81
N PHE A 160 16.74 4.27 0.75
CA PHE A 160 15.91 3.34 -0.03
C PHE A 160 15.33 3.94 -1.32
N TRP A 161 15.82 5.08 -1.79
CA TRP A 161 15.33 5.67 -3.04
C TRP A 161 15.41 4.70 -4.23
N ILE A 162 16.44 3.84 -4.28
CA ILE A 162 16.56 2.77 -5.29
C ILE A 162 15.45 1.72 -5.12
N ALA A 163 15.13 1.31 -3.88
CA ALA A 163 14.06 0.34 -3.62
C ALA A 163 12.70 0.88 -4.08
N VAL A 164 12.42 2.17 -3.84
CA VAL A 164 11.20 2.84 -4.33
C VAL A 164 11.16 2.85 -5.86
N MET A 165 12.26 3.21 -6.52
CA MET A 165 12.31 3.20 -7.98
C MET A 165 12.07 1.81 -8.57
N ILE A 166 12.65 0.78 -7.96
CA ILE A 166 12.44 -0.61 -8.40
C ILE A 166 10.99 -1.01 -8.14
N ALA A 167 10.44 -0.73 -6.95
CA ALA A 167 9.06 -1.04 -6.59
C ALA A 167 8.08 -0.44 -7.60
N MET A 168 8.27 0.83 -7.94
CA MET A 168 7.47 1.51 -8.96
C MET A 168 7.58 0.87 -10.34
N PHE A 169 8.79 0.56 -10.79
CA PHE A 169 8.99 -0.08 -12.09
C PHE A 169 8.30 -1.44 -12.13
N THR A 170 8.43 -2.22 -11.06
CA THR A 170 7.77 -3.52 -10.95
C THR A 170 6.26 -3.41 -10.91
N THR A 171 5.70 -2.41 -10.24
CA THR A 171 4.26 -2.12 -10.29
C THR A 171 3.82 -1.77 -11.69
N ALA A 172 4.45 -0.78 -12.34
CA ALA A 172 4.05 -0.33 -13.67
C ALA A 172 4.11 -1.46 -14.71
N ALA A 173 5.20 -2.23 -14.70
CA ALA A 173 5.37 -3.39 -15.58
C ALA A 173 4.38 -4.51 -15.26
N GLY A 174 4.17 -4.82 -13.98
CA GLY A 174 3.23 -5.85 -13.54
C GLY A 174 1.79 -5.53 -13.93
N VAL A 175 1.39 -4.27 -13.75
CA VAL A 175 0.07 -3.74 -14.15
C VAL A 175 -0.13 -3.79 -15.65
N ALA A 176 0.86 -3.35 -16.43
CA ALA A 176 0.78 -3.41 -17.89
C ALA A 176 0.59 -4.86 -18.39
N LEU A 177 1.31 -5.81 -17.80
CA LEU A 177 1.15 -7.24 -18.11
C LEU A 177 -0.21 -7.79 -17.67
N VAL A 178 -0.73 -7.38 -16.50
CA VAL A 178 -2.09 -7.76 -16.05
C VAL A 178 -3.13 -7.27 -17.04
N ILE A 179 -3.09 -6.00 -17.43
CA ILE A 179 -4.04 -5.42 -18.40
C ILE A 179 -3.96 -6.14 -19.73
N LEU A 180 -2.74 -6.41 -20.23
CA LEU A 180 -2.55 -7.14 -21.48
C LEU A 180 -3.08 -8.57 -21.40
N GLY A 181 -2.81 -9.28 -20.29
CA GLY A 181 -3.34 -10.63 -20.06
C GLY A 181 -4.86 -10.67 -20.06
N ILE A 182 -5.50 -9.75 -19.32
CA ILE A 182 -6.96 -9.59 -19.32
C ILE A 182 -7.49 -9.34 -20.74
N ALA A 183 -6.85 -8.46 -21.51
CA ALA A 183 -7.29 -8.12 -22.85
C ALA A 183 -7.21 -9.31 -23.82
N LEU A 184 -6.18 -10.16 -23.69
CA LEU A 184 -6.05 -11.40 -24.48
C LEU A 184 -7.08 -12.45 -24.08
N ASP A 185 -7.39 -12.53 -22.80
CA ASP A 185 -8.33 -13.52 -22.26
C ASP A 185 -9.80 -13.12 -22.48
N PHE A 186 -10.08 -11.86 -22.86
CA PHE A 186 -11.43 -11.33 -23.06
C PHE A 186 -12.27 -12.19 -24.01
N GLY A 187 -11.76 -12.53 -25.18
CA GLY A 187 -12.50 -13.34 -26.16
C GLY A 187 -12.77 -14.78 -25.72
N LEU A 188 -11.99 -15.28 -24.75
CA LEU A 188 -12.08 -16.65 -24.25
C LEU A 188 -12.99 -16.76 -23.03
N CYS A 189 -12.95 -15.77 -22.13
CA CYS A 189 -13.57 -15.85 -20.80
C CYS A 189 -14.86 -15.02 -20.66
N SER A 190 -15.06 -13.98 -21.48
CA SER A 190 -16.20 -13.04 -21.33
C SER A 190 -17.59 -13.63 -21.58
N GLY A 191 -17.68 -14.83 -22.18
CA GLY A 191 -18.96 -15.50 -22.42
C GLY A 191 -19.66 -16.02 -21.15
N TYR A 192 -18.92 -16.15 -20.04
CA TYR A 192 -19.46 -16.52 -18.75
C TYR A 192 -19.97 -15.29 -18.00
N THR A 193 -21.18 -15.32 -17.41
CA THR A 193 -21.82 -14.14 -16.78
C THR A 193 -22.26 -14.37 -15.33
N GLY A 194 -21.61 -15.29 -14.61
CA GLY A 194 -21.92 -15.53 -13.20
C GLY A 194 -21.62 -14.31 -12.35
N VAL A 195 -22.67 -13.72 -11.75
CA VAL A 195 -22.54 -12.64 -10.76
C VAL A 195 -23.18 -13.12 -9.47
N PRO A 196 -22.45 -13.13 -8.33
CA PRO A 196 -23.02 -13.54 -7.07
C PRO A 196 -24.11 -12.55 -6.64
N PRO A 197 -25.19 -13.01 -5.99
CA PRO A 197 -26.26 -12.12 -5.55
C PRO A 197 -25.74 -11.11 -4.52
N LEU A 198 -26.22 -9.86 -4.62
CA LEU A 198 -25.86 -8.81 -3.68
C LEU A 198 -26.31 -9.19 -2.25
N ARG A 199 -25.36 -9.22 -1.33
CA ARG A 199 -25.60 -9.41 0.12
C ARG A 199 -25.02 -8.23 0.87
N VAL A 200 -25.68 -7.82 1.96
CA VAL A 200 -25.21 -6.73 2.84
C VAL A 200 -23.77 -6.95 3.28
N LYS A 201 -23.40 -8.19 3.62
CA LYS A 201 -22.01 -8.56 3.97
C LYS A 201 -21.03 -8.19 2.85
N ASN A 202 -21.37 -8.50 1.60
CA ASN A 202 -20.49 -8.26 0.46
C ASN A 202 -20.29 -6.77 0.18
N PHE A 203 -21.28 -5.93 0.51
CA PHE A 203 -21.16 -4.48 0.42
C PHE A 203 -20.05 -3.93 1.34
N PHE A 204 -20.06 -4.29 2.62
CA PHE A 204 -19.02 -3.84 3.56
C PHE A 204 -17.64 -4.40 3.23
N VAL A 205 -17.61 -5.63 2.71
CA VAL A 205 -16.37 -6.26 2.24
C VAL A 205 -15.79 -5.50 1.05
N CYS A 206 -16.60 -5.15 0.04
CA CYS A 206 -16.16 -4.31 -1.08
C CYS A 206 -15.73 -2.91 -0.61
N LEU A 207 -16.44 -2.34 0.37
CA LEU A 207 -16.07 -1.05 0.96
C LEU A 207 -14.64 -1.10 1.52
N GLY A 208 -14.33 -2.10 2.35
CA GLY A 208 -12.98 -2.30 2.90
C GLY A 208 -11.93 -2.50 1.81
N THR A 209 -12.20 -3.36 0.82
CA THR A 209 -11.27 -3.56 -0.32
C THR A 209 -10.97 -2.25 -1.06
N VAL A 210 -12.00 -1.44 -1.31
CA VAL A 210 -11.86 -0.17 -2.03
C VAL A 210 -11.17 0.89 -1.18
N ILE A 211 -11.50 1.02 0.12
CA ILE A 211 -10.82 1.97 1.01
C ILE A 211 -9.33 1.63 1.08
N PHE A 212 -8.98 0.34 1.23
CA PHE A 212 -7.60 -0.11 1.19
C PHE A 212 -6.92 0.27 -0.13
N ALA A 213 -7.59 0.06 -1.27
CA ALA A 213 -7.07 0.41 -2.60
C ALA A 213 -6.83 1.92 -2.79
N CYS A 214 -7.53 2.76 -2.05
CA CYS A 214 -7.38 4.21 -2.03
C CYS A 214 -6.47 4.72 -0.88
N GLY A 215 -5.94 3.81 -0.06
CA GLY A 215 -5.22 4.11 1.18
C GLY A 215 -3.74 4.46 0.97
N GLY A 216 -3.20 5.30 1.85
CA GLY A 216 -1.81 5.79 1.82
C GLY A 216 -1.56 7.02 2.70
N HIS A 217 -2.63 7.62 3.23
CA HIS A 217 -2.61 8.89 3.98
C HIS A 217 -1.66 8.92 5.17
N ALA A 218 -1.32 7.76 5.75
CA ALA A 218 -0.35 7.66 6.83
C ALA A 218 1.05 8.18 6.46
N ALA A 219 1.50 7.94 5.22
CA ALA A 219 2.83 8.33 4.73
C ALA A 219 2.85 9.71 4.08
N PHE A 220 1.70 10.19 3.59
CA PHE A 220 1.54 11.40 2.79
C PHE A 220 2.19 12.67 3.41
N PRO A 221 1.94 13.01 4.70
CA PRO A 221 2.59 14.18 5.33
C PRO A 221 4.11 14.06 5.43
N THR A 222 4.65 12.85 5.52
CA THR A 222 6.09 12.59 5.56
C THR A 222 6.70 12.81 4.19
N ILE A 223 6.10 12.25 3.14
CA ILE A 223 6.50 12.50 1.74
C ILE A 223 6.47 14.01 1.45
N GLN A 224 5.41 14.70 1.89
CA GLN A 224 5.30 16.16 1.73
C GLN A 224 6.39 16.93 2.49
N HIS A 225 6.73 16.50 3.71
CA HIS A 225 7.81 17.10 4.50
C HIS A 225 9.13 17.05 3.72
N ASP A 226 9.42 15.93 3.07
CA ASP A 226 10.67 15.71 2.34
C ASP A 226 10.74 16.43 0.99
N MET A 227 9.62 17.02 0.53
CA MET A 227 9.60 17.80 -0.71
C MET A 227 10.50 19.03 -0.65
N LYS A 228 11.13 19.32 -1.79
CA LYS A 228 11.87 20.57 -2.02
C LYS A 228 10.98 21.80 -1.80
N ASN A 229 9.72 21.72 -2.21
CA ASN A 229 8.72 22.76 -1.99
C ASN A 229 7.39 22.13 -1.55
N PRO A 230 7.08 22.07 -0.25
CA PRO A 230 5.84 21.47 0.27
C PRO A 230 4.55 22.12 -0.26
N ARG A 231 4.61 23.35 -0.77
CA ARG A 231 3.46 24.04 -1.39
C ARG A 231 3.01 23.41 -2.71
N ASP A 232 3.92 22.72 -3.39
CA ASP A 232 3.61 22.02 -4.64
C ASP A 232 2.94 20.65 -4.41
N TYR A 233 2.72 20.24 -3.15
CA TYR A 233 2.15 18.94 -2.81
C TYR A 233 0.80 18.65 -3.46
N SER A 234 -0.05 19.65 -3.65
CA SER A 234 -1.33 19.45 -4.35
C SER A 234 -1.13 18.92 -5.77
N LYS A 235 -0.06 19.36 -6.47
CA LYS A 235 0.29 18.83 -7.80
C LYS A 235 0.62 17.35 -7.69
N SER A 236 1.39 16.97 -6.67
CA SER A 236 1.77 15.58 -6.40
C SER A 236 0.55 14.69 -6.13
N VAL A 237 -0.38 15.15 -5.28
CA VAL A 237 -1.63 14.41 -4.98
C VAL A 237 -2.47 14.22 -6.23
N PHE A 238 -2.80 15.28 -6.97
CA PHE A 238 -3.64 15.15 -8.15
C PHE A 238 -3.00 14.26 -9.22
N THR A 239 -1.69 14.41 -9.45
CA THR A 239 -0.98 13.54 -10.39
C THR A 239 -1.01 12.08 -9.94
N ALA A 240 -0.73 11.78 -8.66
CA ALA A 240 -0.74 10.41 -8.14
C ALA A 240 -2.11 9.75 -8.26
N PHE A 241 -3.17 10.43 -7.80
CA PHE A 241 -4.53 9.89 -7.84
C PHE A 241 -5.06 9.74 -9.28
N ILE A 242 -4.71 10.62 -10.22
CA ILE A 242 -5.09 10.47 -11.63
C ILE A 242 -4.33 9.28 -12.25
N LEU A 243 -3.02 9.18 -12.03
CA LEU A 243 -2.22 8.07 -12.55
C LEU A 243 -2.76 6.72 -12.06
N LEU A 244 -3.04 6.60 -10.77
CA LEU A 244 -3.58 5.36 -10.22
C LEU A 244 -5.02 5.09 -10.67
N LEU A 245 -5.87 6.11 -10.83
CA LEU A 245 -7.21 5.91 -11.39
C LEU A 245 -7.15 5.32 -12.79
N LEU A 246 -6.20 5.78 -13.62
CA LEU A 246 -5.96 5.27 -14.97
C LEU A 246 -5.39 3.85 -14.98
N LEU A 247 -4.70 3.43 -13.91
CA LEU A 247 -4.18 2.06 -13.78
C LEU A 247 -5.21 1.10 -13.17
N TYR A 248 -5.99 1.56 -12.19
CA TYR A 248 -6.92 0.75 -11.40
C TYR A 248 -8.22 0.52 -12.17
N SER A 249 -8.75 1.54 -12.84
CA SER A 249 -10.04 1.44 -13.53
C SER A 249 -10.04 0.38 -14.63
N PRO A 250 -9.04 0.29 -15.53
CA PRO A 250 -9.00 -0.76 -16.54
C PRO A 250 -8.93 -2.15 -15.93
N ILE A 251 -8.16 -2.35 -14.85
CA ILE A 251 -8.08 -3.65 -14.18
C ILE A 251 -9.43 -4.02 -13.56
N GLY A 252 -10.05 -3.12 -12.81
CA GLY A 252 -11.36 -3.33 -12.21
C GLY A 252 -12.42 -3.68 -13.25
N ILE A 253 -12.52 -2.84 -14.30
CA ILE A 253 -13.53 -2.98 -15.36
C ILE A 253 -13.28 -4.22 -16.20
N LEU A 254 -12.11 -4.33 -16.84
CA LEU A 254 -11.82 -5.43 -17.75
C LEU A 254 -11.70 -6.75 -16.99
N GLY A 255 -11.13 -6.75 -15.78
CA GLY A 255 -11.03 -7.94 -14.95
C GLY A 255 -12.40 -8.49 -14.59
N TYR A 256 -13.33 -7.63 -14.16
CA TYR A 256 -14.73 -8.03 -13.93
C TYR A 256 -15.37 -8.60 -15.20
N LEU A 257 -15.31 -7.85 -16.31
CA LEU A 257 -15.99 -8.24 -17.57
C LEU A 257 -15.40 -9.50 -18.21
N THR A 258 -14.14 -9.82 -17.92
CA THR A 258 -13.46 -10.99 -18.49
C THR A 258 -13.71 -12.23 -17.65
N TYR A 259 -13.58 -12.14 -16.32
CA TYR A 259 -13.52 -13.32 -15.45
C TYR A 259 -14.75 -13.49 -14.54
N HIS A 260 -15.51 -12.44 -14.26
CA HIS A 260 -16.71 -12.49 -13.41
C HIS A 260 -16.45 -13.21 -12.07
N ASP A 261 -17.35 -14.11 -11.61
CA ASP A 261 -17.23 -14.79 -10.31
C ASP A 261 -16.11 -15.83 -10.17
N SER A 262 -15.31 -16.05 -11.23
CA SER A 262 -14.12 -16.90 -11.15
C SER A 262 -12.96 -16.23 -10.40
N ILE A 263 -12.98 -14.90 -10.29
CA ILE A 263 -11.97 -14.14 -9.53
C ILE A 263 -12.07 -14.50 -8.04
N ARG A 264 -10.93 -14.85 -7.45
CA ARG A 264 -10.80 -15.17 -6.01
C ARG A 264 -10.22 -13.97 -5.27
N ASP A 265 -9.26 -14.18 -4.37
CA ASP A 265 -8.72 -13.11 -3.53
C ASP A 265 -7.92 -12.07 -4.31
N SER A 266 -7.41 -12.40 -5.50
CA SER A 266 -6.74 -11.48 -6.41
C SER A 266 -6.98 -11.87 -7.86
N ILE A 267 -6.71 -10.94 -8.78
CA ILE A 267 -6.88 -11.12 -10.22
C ILE A 267 -5.78 -12.00 -10.84
N LEU A 268 -4.59 -12.06 -10.22
CA LEU A 268 -3.40 -12.70 -10.81
C LEU A 268 -3.65 -14.16 -11.21
N PRO A 269 -4.24 -15.03 -10.36
CA PRO A 269 -4.48 -16.44 -10.70
C PRO A 269 -5.51 -16.62 -11.83
N SER A 270 -6.30 -15.59 -12.14
CA SER A 270 -7.36 -15.67 -13.15
C SER A 270 -6.82 -15.54 -14.57
N ILE A 271 -5.61 -14.99 -14.75
CA ILE A 271 -4.97 -14.83 -16.06
C ILE A 271 -4.63 -16.20 -16.63
N GLN A 272 -5.12 -16.48 -17.84
CA GLN A 272 -4.99 -17.75 -18.55
C GLN A 272 -3.63 -17.88 -19.23
N THR A 273 -3.08 -16.75 -19.70
CA THR A 273 -1.75 -16.73 -20.31
C THR A 273 -0.66 -16.94 -19.26
N GLU A 274 -0.14 -18.17 -19.16
CA GLU A 274 0.80 -18.62 -18.13
C GLU A 274 1.98 -17.66 -17.89
N TRP A 275 2.73 -17.32 -18.94
CA TRP A 275 3.93 -16.51 -18.78
C TRP A 275 3.60 -15.09 -18.30
N MET A 276 2.47 -14.52 -18.74
CA MET A 276 2.02 -13.20 -18.28
C MET A 276 1.61 -13.25 -16.82
N ARG A 277 0.85 -14.28 -16.44
CA ARG A 277 0.49 -14.55 -15.05
C ARG A 277 1.74 -14.62 -14.18
N GLN A 278 2.71 -15.46 -14.53
CA GLN A 278 3.91 -15.64 -13.72
C GLN A 278 4.79 -14.38 -13.69
N ALA A 279 4.95 -13.68 -14.81
CA ALA A 279 5.71 -12.44 -14.86
C ALA A 279 5.06 -11.34 -14.01
N SER A 280 3.75 -11.13 -14.12
CA SER A 280 3.01 -10.22 -13.24
C SER A 280 3.10 -10.64 -11.78
N ASN A 281 3.01 -11.94 -11.49
CA ASN A 281 3.13 -12.48 -10.14
C ASN A 281 4.49 -12.13 -9.50
N VAL A 282 5.59 -12.36 -10.22
CA VAL A 282 6.94 -12.00 -9.77
C VAL A 282 7.08 -10.50 -9.55
N LEU A 283 6.60 -9.68 -10.48
CA LEU A 283 6.71 -8.23 -10.40
C LEU A 283 5.91 -7.65 -9.21
N ILE A 284 4.66 -8.09 -9.01
CA ILE A 284 3.84 -7.65 -7.87
C ILE A 284 4.43 -8.15 -6.55
N THR A 285 5.01 -9.36 -6.52
CA THR A 285 5.72 -9.87 -5.34
C THR A 285 6.94 -9.02 -4.99
N MET A 286 7.73 -8.66 -5.99
CA MET A 286 8.90 -7.80 -5.81
C MET A 286 8.50 -6.43 -5.29
N HIS A 287 7.44 -5.83 -5.84
CA HIS A 287 6.85 -4.60 -5.29
C HIS A 287 6.47 -4.78 -3.81
N CYS A 288 5.67 -5.79 -3.46
CA CYS A 288 5.22 -6.00 -2.07
C CYS A 288 6.41 -6.14 -1.10
N ILE A 289 7.44 -6.90 -1.48
CA ILE A 289 8.67 -7.08 -0.69
C ILE A 289 9.36 -5.74 -0.44
N LEU A 290 9.54 -4.93 -1.49
CA LEU A 290 10.18 -3.63 -1.38
C LEU A 290 9.32 -2.66 -0.57
N THR A 291 8.01 -2.65 -0.79
CA THR A 291 7.06 -1.79 -0.06
C THR A 291 7.06 -2.13 1.44
N ILE A 292 7.10 -3.41 1.84
CA ILE A 292 7.21 -3.82 3.26
C ILE A 292 8.38 -3.12 3.96
N THR A 293 9.54 -3.03 3.29
CA THR A 293 10.73 -2.39 3.90
C THR A 293 10.51 -0.91 4.18
N ILE A 294 9.63 -0.25 3.43
CA ILE A 294 9.29 1.16 3.55
C ILE A 294 8.18 1.35 4.60
N VAL A 295 7.07 0.62 4.49
CA VAL A 295 5.87 0.79 5.34
C VAL A 295 6.10 0.39 6.80
N ILE A 296 6.93 -0.61 7.07
CA ILE A 296 7.21 -1.04 8.45
C ILE A 296 8.11 -0.04 9.21
N ASN A 297 8.85 0.81 8.49
CA ASN A 297 9.84 1.66 9.12
C ASN A 297 9.21 2.78 9.98
N PRO A 298 8.20 3.54 9.54
CA PRO A 298 7.49 4.49 10.42
C PRO A 298 6.98 3.85 11.71
N LEU A 299 6.37 2.66 11.63
CA LEU A 299 5.93 1.91 12.81
C LEU A 299 7.10 1.58 13.75
N ASN A 300 8.18 1.02 13.21
CA ASN A 300 9.36 0.70 14.00
C ASN A 300 9.99 1.95 14.64
N GLN A 301 9.99 3.06 13.92
CA GLN A 301 10.48 4.34 14.41
C GLN A 301 9.62 4.90 15.55
N ASP A 302 8.30 4.76 15.45
CA ASP A 302 7.35 5.18 16.46
C ASP A 302 7.47 4.33 17.75
N LEU A 303 7.65 3.03 17.60
CA LEU A 303 7.94 2.12 18.70
C LEU A 303 9.33 2.39 19.33
N GLU A 304 10.37 2.62 18.53
CA GLU A 304 11.69 3.03 19.03
C GLU A 304 11.60 4.28 19.92
N ASP A 305 10.80 5.27 19.52
CA ASP A 305 10.58 6.48 20.30
C ASP A 305 9.78 6.21 21.58
N LEU A 306 8.77 5.33 21.53
CA LEU A 306 7.97 4.95 22.69
C LEU A 306 8.80 4.25 23.76
N PHE A 307 9.71 3.35 23.35
CA PHE A 307 10.58 2.59 24.23
C PHE A 307 11.93 3.27 24.52
N HIS A 308 12.12 4.52 24.09
CA HIS A 308 13.35 5.30 24.28
C HIS A 308 14.61 4.58 23.76
N CYS A 309 14.48 3.87 22.63
CA CYS A 309 15.58 3.16 21.99
C CYS A 309 16.60 4.16 21.40
N PRO A 310 17.92 3.95 21.59
CA PRO A 310 18.95 4.76 20.98
C PRO A 310 18.88 4.77 19.46
N HIS A 311 19.26 5.90 18.86
CA HIS A 311 19.23 6.10 17.41
C HIS A 311 20.39 5.45 16.63
N HIS A 312 21.36 4.85 17.32
CA HIS A 312 22.45 4.10 16.69
C HIS A 312 22.05 2.62 16.55
N PHE A 313 22.72 1.90 15.65
CA PHE A 313 22.49 0.46 15.52
C PHE A 313 22.91 -0.23 16.82
N GLY A 314 21.97 -0.92 17.47
CA GLY A 314 22.19 -1.56 18.76
C GLY A 314 21.20 -2.69 19.00
N TRP A 315 21.47 -3.50 20.02
CA TRP A 315 20.67 -4.68 20.35
C TRP A 315 19.21 -4.35 20.67
N GLN A 316 18.92 -3.17 21.24
CA GLN A 316 17.56 -2.72 21.55
C GLN A 316 16.72 -2.53 20.26
N ARG A 317 17.31 -1.94 19.22
CA ARG A 317 16.67 -1.82 17.91
C ARG A 317 16.41 -3.19 17.30
N VAL A 318 17.40 -4.09 17.34
CA VAL A 318 17.26 -5.45 16.81
C VAL A 318 16.12 -6.18 17.53
N LEU A 319 16.10 -6.14 18.87
CA LEU A 319 15.06 -6.78 19.68
C LEU A 319 13.67 -6.22 19.35
N LEU A 320 13.53 -4.90 19.32
CA LEU A 320 12.25 -4.24 19.10
C LEU A 320 11.70 -4.52 17.70
N ARG A 321 12.51 -4.36 16.65
CA ARG A 321 12.07 -4.62 15.26
C ARG A 321 11.82 -6.10 15.00
N THR A 322 12.58 -6.99 15.64
CA THR A 322 12.27 -8.43 15.65
C THR A 322 10.94 -8.71 16.32
N GLY A 323 10.66 -8.07 17.46
CA GLY A 323 9.35 -8.14 18.11
C GLY A 323 8.21 -7.69 17.20
N THR A 324 8.38 -6.58 16.47
CA THR A 324 7.40 -6.10 15.48
C THR A 324 7.16 -7.15 14.38
N MET A 325 8.22 -7.69 13.77
CA MET A 325 8.09 -8.69 12.71
C MET A 325 7.47 -10.00 13.23
N LEU A 326 7.81 -10.44 14.45
CA LEU A 326 7.18 -11.60 15.07
C LEU A 326 5.68 -11.37 15.32
N ALA A 327 5.27 -10.17 15.70
CA ALA A 327 3.86 -9.83 15.82
C ALA A 327 3.14 -9.83 14.47
N VAL A 328 3.78 -9.32 13.40
CA VAL A 328 3.26 -9.39 12.02
C VAL A 328 3.07 -10.86 11.60
N VAL A 329 4.09 -11.69 11.80
CA VAL A 329 4.04 -13.14 11.50
C VAL A 329 2.96 -13.83 12.31
N PHE A 330 2.83 -13.53 13.61
CA PHE A 330 1.81 -14.11 14.47
C PHE A 330 0.39 -13.86 13.92
N VAL A 331 0.11 -12.63 13.48
CA VAL A 331 -1.19 -12.30 12.86
C VAL A 331 -1.36 -13.03 11.53
N GLY A 332 -0.31 -13.04 10.68
CA GLY A 332 -0.33 -13.74 9.40
C GLY A 332 -0.55 -15.24 9.50
N GLU A 333 0.04 -15.90 10.50
CA GLU A 333 -0.13 -17.33 10.78
C GLU A 333 -1.48 -17.64 11.45
N SER A 334 -2.01 -16.73 12.26
CA SER A 334 -3.31 -16.93 12.92
C SER A 334 -4.47 -16.86 11.94
N ILE A 335 -4.34 -16.03 10.90
CA ILE A 335 -5.34 -15.86 9.83
C ILE A 335 -4.58 -15.83 8.49
N PRO A 336 -4.18 -17.00 7.96
CA PRO A 336 -3.41 -17.09 6.71
C PRO A 336 -4.34 -16.90 5.51
N SER A 337 -4.96 -15.73 5.42
CA SER A 337 -5.87 -15.36 4.35
C SER A 337 -5.75 -13.86 4.06
N PHE A 338 -5.27 -13.54 2.86
CA PHE A 338 -5.01 -12.18 2.42
C PHE A 338 -6.29 -11.33 2.34
N GLY A 339 -7.36 -11.85 1.71
CA GLY A 339 -8.59 -11.08 1.46
C GLY A 339 -9.25 -10.53 2.74
N PRO A 340 -9.62 -11.39 3.72
CA PRO A 340 -10.27 -10.93 4.95
C PRO A 340 -9.46 -9.92 5.77
N ILE A 341 -8.13 -10.04 5.80
CA ILE A 341 -7.28 -9.07 6.50
C ILE A 341 -7.25 -7.75 5.74
N LEU A 342 -7.13 -7.78 4.42
CA LEU A 342 -7.18 -6.57 3.58
C LEU A 342 -8.50 -5.81 3.80
N ASP A 343 -9.62 -6.52 3.78
CA ASP A 343 -10.95 -5.93 3.95
C ASP A 343 -11.20 -5.38 5.36
N LEU A 344 -10.48 -5.87 6.38
CA LEU A 344 -10.58 -5.41 7.77
C LEU A 344 -9.72 -4.18 8.04
N ILE A 345 -8.54 -4.11 7.42
CA ILE A 345 -7.59 -3.00 7.60
C ILE A 345 -7.99 -1.79 6.76
N GLY A 346 -8.59 -2.00 5.58
CA GLY A 346 -9.18 -0.94 4.76
C GLY A 346 -10.40 -0.31 5.41
#